data_AF-A0A2X3KAG2-F1
#
_entry.id   AF-A0A2X3KAG2-F1
#
_cell.length_a   1.000
_cell.length_b   1.000
_cell.length_c   1.000
_cell.angle_alpha   90.00
_cell.angle_beta   90.00
_cell.angle_gamma   90.00
#
_symmetry.space_group_name_H-M   'P 1'
#
loop_
_entity.id
_entity.type
_entity.pdbx_description
1 polymer ?
#
loop_
_entity_poly.entity_id
_entity_poly.type
_entity_poly.pdbx_seq_one_letter_code
_entity_poly.pdbx_strand_id
1 'polypeptide(L)'
;MPPEISFHCGDVIESNKSTLLGEAVAKRFGELPFLFKVLCAAQPLSIQVHPNKRNSEIGFAKENAAGIPMDAAERNYKDPNHKPELVFALTPFLAMNAFREFSEIVSLLQPVAGAHPAIAHFLQQPNAERLSELFASPVEYAG
;
A
#
# COMPACT_ATOMS: atom_id res chain seq x y z
N MET A 1 -32.02 -28.11 -16.67
CA MET A 1 -31.74 -26.74 -16.19
C MET A 1 -30.95 -26.04 -17.28
N PRO A 2 -31.30 -24.82 -17.70
CA PRO A 2 -30.41 -24.03 -18.54
C PRO A 2 -29.14 -23.68 -17.73
N PRO A 3 -27.97 -23.55 -18.37
CA PRO A 3 -26.76 -23.13 -17.68
C PRO A 3 -26.96 -21.74 -17.09
N GLU A 4 -26.58 -21.53 -15.82
CA GLU A 4 -26.47 -20.20 -15.24
C GLU A 4 -25.43 -19.42 -16.06
N ILE A 5 -25.89 -18.44 -16.84
CA ILE A 5 -24.99 -17.51 -17.51
C ILE A 5 -24.57 -16.49 -16.45
N SER A 6 -23.42 -16.72 -15.82
CA SER A 6 -22.80 -15.75 -14.93
C SER A 6 -22.02 -14.75 -15.79
N PHE A 7 -22.44 -13.49 -15.78
CA PHE A 7 -21.69 -12.41 -16.40
C PHE A 7 -20.86 -11.71 -15.32
N HIS A 8 -19.54 -11.63 -15.48
CA HIS A 8 -18.74 -10.80 -14.60
C HIS A 8 -18.95 -9.32 -14.93
N CYS A 9 -19.00 -8.47 -13.90
CA CYS A 9 -19.17 -7.03 -14.08
C CYS A 9 -18.15 -6.43 -15.07
N GLY A 10 -16.90 -6.93 -15.05
CA GLY A 10 -15.86 -6.54 -16.00
C GLY A 10 -16.25 -6.84 -17.46
N ASP A 11 -16.75 -8.03 -17.75
CA ASP A 11 -17.18 -8.43 -19.10
C ASP A 11 -18.35 -7.57 -19.60
N VAL A 12 -19.28 -7.23 -18.70
CA VAL A 12 -20.42 -6.35 -19.01
C VAL A 12 -19.91 -4.94 -19.34
N ILE A 13 -18.99 -4.40 -18.55
CA ILE A 13 -18.39 -3.07 -18.81
C ILE A 13 -17.63 -3.07 -20.14
N GLU A 14 -16.85 -4.11 -20.42
CA GLU A 14 -16.08 -4.24 -21.67
C GLU A 14 -16.99 -4.20 -22.90
N SER A 15 -18.18 -4.83 -22.81
CA SER A 15 -19.14 -4.87 -23.91
C SER A 15 -19.77 -3.51 -24.27
N ASN A 16 -19.80 -2.54 -23.34
CA ASN A 16 -20.37 -1.22 -23.58
C ASN A 16 -19.80 -0.10 -22.69
N LYS A 17 -18.49 0.16 -22.82
CA LYS A 17 -17.74 1.10 -21.95
C LYS A 17 -18.31 2.50 -21.91
N SER A 18 -18.57 3.14 -23.06
CA SER A 18 -18.99 4.54 -23.10
C SER A 18 -20.35 4.76 -22.43
N THR A 19 -21.28 3.82 -22.57
CA THR A 19 -22.59 3.91 -21.91
C THR A 19 -22.49 3.65 -20.41
N LEU A 20 -21.68 2.68 -19.98
CA LEU A 20 -21.64 2.26 -18.57
C LEU A 20 -20.69 3.11 -17.71
N LEU A 21 -19.58 3.58 -18.27
CA LEU A 21 -18.58 4.40 -17.58
C LEU A 21 -18.76 5.90 -17.86
N GLY A 22 -19.46 6.26 -18.95
CA GLY A 22 -19.42 7.60 -19.53
C GLY A 22 -18.17 7.83 -20.39
N GLU A 23 -18.29 8.72 -21.39
CA GLU A 23 -17.22 8.95 -22.38
C GLU A 23 -15.88 9.37 -21.74
N ALA A 24 -15.92 10.24 -20.73
CA ALA A 24 -14.72 10.78 -20.09
C ALA A 24 -13.90 9.68 -19.40
N VAL A 25 -14.56 8.77 -18.67
CA VAL A 25 -13.90 7.67 -17.95
C VAL A 25 -13.42 6.61 -18.94
N ALA A 26 -14.27 6.24 -19.90
CA ALA A 26 -13.91 5.28 -20.94
C ALA A 26 -12.68 5.74 -21.74
N LYS A 27 -12.61 7.03 -22.11
CA LYS A 27 -11.46 7.58 -22.85
C LYS A 27 -10.19 7.68 -22.00
N ARG A 28 -10.32 8.00 -20.71
CA ARG A 28 -9.16 8.24 -19.83
C ARG A 28 -8.57 6.96 -19.24
N PHE A 29 -9.41 6.02 -18.84
CA PHE A 29 -9.00 4.83 -18.08
C PHE A 29 -9.29 3.53 -18.84
N GLY A 30 -10.31 3.49 -19.70
CA GLY A 30 -10.66 2.28 -20.46
C GLY A 30 -11.28 1.15 -19.64
N GLU A 31 -11.40 1.33 -18.32
CA GLU A 31 -11.97 0.38 -17.36
C GLU A 31 -12.55 1.14 -16.16
N LEU A 32 -13.16 0.43 -15.20
CA LEU A 32 -13.62 1.04 -13.95
C LEU A 32 -12.41 1.45 -13.09
N PRO A 33 -12.17 2.75 -12.83
CA PRO A 33 -10.90 3.24 -12.29
C PRO A 33 -10.81 3.18 -10.76
N PHE A 34 -11.69 2.41 -10.11
CA PHE A 34 -11.69 2.24 -8.67
C PHE A 34 -12.20 0.86 -8.28
N LEU A 35 -11.79 0.43 -7.09
CA LEU A 35 -12.30 -0.76 -6.43
C LEU A 35 -12.90 -0.33 -5.09
N PHE A 36 -14.18 -0.64 -4.88
CA PHE A 36 -14.85 -0.37 -3.62
C PHE A 36 -14.88 -1.63 -2.76
N LYS A 37 -14.54 -1.50 -1.48
CA LYS A 37 -14.50 -2.62 -0.51
C LYS A 37 -15.11 -2.20 0.82
N VAL A 38 -15.75 -3.15 1.47
CA VAL A 38 -16.01 -3.11 2.91
C VAL A 38 -14.96 -4.00 3.57
N LEU A 39 -14.13 -3.41 4.43
CA LEU A 39 -13.05 -4.12 5.11
C LEU A 39 -13.45 -4.44 6.56
N CYS A 40 -13.49 -5.73 6.90
CA CYS A 40 -13.78 -6.21 8.25
C CYS A 40 -12.49 -6.79 8.87
N ALA A 41 -11.59 -5.92 9.35
CA ALA A 41 -10.32 -6.34 9.94
C ALA A 41 -10.52 -6.86 11.38
N ALA A 42 -10.67 -8.18 11.52
CA ALA A 42 -10.74 -8.84 12.83
C ALA A 42 -9.37 -9.02 13.50
N GLN A 43 -8.29 -8.89 12.74
CA GLN A 43 -6.90 -8.94 13.20
C GLN A 43 -6.10 -7.78 12.60
N PRO A 44 -5.01 -7.34 13.25
CA PRO A 44 -4.11 -6.33 12.67
C PRO A 44 -3.58 -6.77 11.31
N LEU A 45 -3.58 -5.85 10.35
CA LEU A 45 -3.02 -6.07 9.01
C LEU A 45 -1.55 -5.64 8.97
N SER A 46 -0.81 -6.15 7.98
CA SER A 46 0.56 -5.73 7.73
C SER A 46 0.65 -4.23 7.45
N ILE A 47 1.75 -3.60 7.87
CA ILE A 47 2.09 -2.22 7.49
C ILE A 47 2.42 -2.21 6.00
N GLN A 48 1.87 -1.26 5.27
CA GLN A 48 2.02 -1.16 3.82
C GLN A 48 2.59 0.20 3.43
N VAL A 49 3.33 0.22 2.32
CA VAL A 49 3.80 1.44 1.66
C VAL A 49 3.47 1.32 0.17
N HIS A 50 2.79 2.32 -0.37
CA HIS A 50 2.54 2.41 -1.81
C HIS A 50 3.60 3.31 -2.47
N PRO A 51 4.37 2.80 -3.45
CA PRO A 51 5.27 3.63 -4.22
C PRO A 51 4.53 4.73 -4.98
N ASN A 52 5.24 5.84 -5.23
CA ASN A 52 4.75 6.84 -6.18
C ASN A 52 4.71 6.26 -7.61
N LYS A 53 3.99 6.94 -8.51
CA LYS A 53 3.76 6.44 -9.88
C LYS A 53 5.06 6.10 -10.63
N ARG A 54 6.07 6.98 -10.56
CA ARG A 54 7.36 6.78 -11.23
C ARG A 54 8.07 5.53 -10.72
N ASN A 55 8.07 5.31 -9.40
CA ASN A 55 8.68 4.14 -8.80
C ASN A 55 7.88 2.85 -9.11
N SER A 56 6.55 2.93 -9.18
CA SER A 56 5.70 1.82 -9.63
C SER A 56 6.02 1.40 -11.07
N GLU A 57 6.14 2.35 -12.00
CA GLU A 57 6.51 2.08 -13.40
C GLU A 57 7.87 1.38 -13.50
N ILE A 58 8.87 1.89 -12.76
CA ILE A 58 10.22 1.32 -12.72
C ILE A 58 10.22 -0.08 -12.11
N GLY A 59 9.56 -0.28 -10.97
CA GLY A 59 9.49 -1.56 -10.29
C GLY A 59 8.77 -2.62 -11.11
N PHE A 60 7.62 -2.27 -11.68
CA PHE A 60 6.83 -3.15 -12.56
C PHE A 60 7.64 -3.61 -13.77
N ALA A 61 8.34 -2.68 -14.44
CA ALA A 61 9.19 -2.99 -15.58
C ALA A 61 10.37 -3.90 -15.19
N LYS A 62 11.02 -3.63 -14.05
CA LYS A 62 12.13 -4.46 -13.54
C LYS A 62 11.70 -5.90 -13.25
N GLU A 63 10.60 -6.09 -12.52
CA GLU A 63 10.11 -7.43 -12.18
C GLU A 63 9.62 -8.20 -13.43
N ASN A 64 9.03 -7.51 -14.42
CA ASN A 64 8.68 -8.11 -15.72
C ASN A 64 9.91 -8.53 -16.52
N ALA A 65 10.95 -7.69 -16.57
CA ALA A 65 12.20 -8.00 -17.25
C ALA A 65 12.94 -9.19 -16.60
N ALA A 66 12.76 -9.37 -15.29
CA ALA A 66 13.23 -10.54 -14.55
C ALA A 66 12.35 -11.80 -14.71
N GLY A 67 11.19 -11.69 -15.38
CA GLY A 67 10.28 -12.81 -15.63
C GLY A 67 9.51 -13.29 -14.40
N ILE A 68 9.37 -12.46 -13.35
CA ILE A 68 8.67 -12.83 -12.11
C ILE A 68 7.16 -12.95 -12.40
N PRO A 69 6.53 -14.12 -12.19
CA PRO A 69 5.09 -14.30 -12.39
C PRO A 69 4.24 -13.33 -11.55
N MET A 70 3.04 -12.96 -12.03
CA MET A 70 2.15 -12.01 -11.33
C MET A 70 1.62 -12.50 -9.98
N ASP A 71 1.55 -13.81 -9.82
CA ASP A 71 1.07 -14.53 -8.64
C ASP A 71 2.19 -15.03 -7.73
N ALA A 72 3.46 -14.78 -8.10
CA ALA A 72 4.61 -15.16 -7.28
C ALA A 72 4.63 -14.40 -5.94
N ALA A 73 5.11 -15.05 -4.88
CA ALA A 73 5.11 -14.50 -3.53
C ALA A 73 6.05 -13.28 -3.42
N GLU A 74 7.12 -13.26 -4.19
CA GLU A 74 8.12 -12.21 -4.27
C GLU A 74 7.73 -11.03 -5.17
N ARG A 75 6.57 -11.10 -5.86
CA ARG A 75 6.10 -10.05 -6.76
C ARG A 75 5.53 -8.85 -5.99
N ASN A 76 6.27 -7.73 -5.98
CA ASN A 76 5.84 -6.52 -5.27
C ASN A 76 5.02 -5.57 -6.16
N TYR A 77 5.33 -5.51 -7.45
CA TYR A 77 4.71 -4.58 -8.40
C TYR A 77 3.78 -5.33 -9.34
N LYS A 78 2.47 -5.29 -9.04
CA LYS A 78 1.42 -5.95 -9.84
C LYS A 78 0.84 -5.06 -10.95
N ASP A 79 1.11 -3.77 -10.89
CA ASP A 79 0.71 -2.78 -11.88
C ASP A 79 1.68 -1.58 -11.86
N PRO A 80 1.75 -0.78 -12.94
CA PRO A 80 2.63 0.39 -13.02
C PRO A 80 2.03 1.65 -12.37
N ASN A 81 0.89 1.59 -11.69
CA ASN A 81 0.21 2.78 -11.18
C ASN A 81 0.55 3.06 -9.71
N HIS A 82 0.26 4.30 -9.30
CA HIS A 82 0.16 4.63 -7.88
C HIS A 82 -1.23 4.23 -7.37
N LYS A 83 -1.32 3.83 -6.10
CA LYS A 83 -2.57 3.41 -5.48
C LYS A 83 -3.03 4.46 -4.47
N PRO A 84 -3.76 5.50 -4.92
CA PRO A 84 -4.41 6.39 -3.98
C PRO A 84 -5.53 5.61 -3.28
N GLU A 85 -5.49 5.57 -1.95
CA GLU A 85 -6.50 4.89 -1.14
C GLU A 85 -7.21 5.89 -0.24
N LEU A 86 -8.51 5.66 -0.03
CA LEU A 86 -9.34 6.42 0.89
C LEU A 86 -10.03 5.43 1.84
N VAL A 87 -9.81 5.62 3.14
CA VAL A 87 -10.45 4.82 4.18
C VAL A 87 -11.53 5.66 4.85
N PHE A 88 -12.74 5.11 4.93
CA PHE A 88 -13.88 5.70 5.63
C PHE A 88 -14.36 4.75 6.73
N ALA A 89 -14.35 5.22 7.97
CA ALA A 89 -14.71 4.42 9.14
C ALA A 89 -16.24 4.27 9.26
N LEU A 90 -16.74 3.04 9.08
CA LEU A 90 -18.15 2.69 9.32
C LEU A 90 -18.44 2.39 10.80
N THR A 91 -17.41 1.90 11.50
CA THR A 91 -17.35 1.67 12.95
C THR A 91 -16.09 2.33 13.49
N PRO A 92 -15.88 2.44 14.82
CA PRO A 92 -14.56 2.82 15.34
C PRO A 92 -13.46 2.00 14.68
N PHE A 93 -12.44 2.68 14.16
CA PHE A 93 -11.41 2.10 13.31
C PHE A 93 -10.04 2.57 13.78
N LEU A 94 -9.15 1.61 14.06
CA LEU A 94 -7.78 1.89 14.50
C LEU A 94 -6.83 1.73 13.31
N ALA A 95 -6.01 2.76 13.06
CA ALA A 95 -5.05 2.77 11.97
C ALA A 95 -3.76 3.50 12.36
N MET A 96 -2.68 3.16 11.67
CA MET A 96 -1.45 3.96 11.63
C MET A 96 -1.31 4.58 10.25
N ASN A 97 -0.92 5.85 10.19
CA ASN A 97 -0.71 6.56 8.93
C ASN A 97 0.37 7.62 9.11
N ALA A 98 1.33 7.62 8.19
CA ALA A 98 2.51 8.50 8.19
C ALA A 98 3.39 8.41 9.46
N PHE A 99 4.48 9.17 9.46
CA PHE A 99 5.31 9.37 10.64
C PHE A 99 4.75 10.49 11.51
N ARG A 100 4.99 10.40 12.81
CA ARG A 100 4.74 11.48 13.77
C ARG A 100 5.76 12.61 13.60
N GLU A 101 5.49 13.74 14.24
CA GLU A 101 6.49 14.80 14.38
C GLU A 101 7.71 14.30 15.15
N PHE A 102 8.91 14.74 14.77
CA PHE A 102 10.14 14.22 15.36
C PHE A 102 10.19 14.36 16.90
N SER A 103 9.64 15.45 17.45
CA SER A 103 9.56 15.66 18.91
C SER A 103 8.66 14.63 19.61
N GLU A 104 7.59 14.19 18.97
CA GLU A 104 6.72 13.13 19.48
C GLU A 104 7.43 11.77 19.40
N ILE A 105 8.13 11.50 18.29
CA ILE A 105 8.92 10.27 18.15
C ILE A 105 9.99 10.20 19.25
N VAL A 106 10.72 11.28 19.49
CA VAL A 106 11.71 11.38 20.58
C VAL A 106 11.08 11.07 21.93
N SER A 107 9.94 11.71 22.24
CA SER A 107 9.23 11.50 23.51
C SER A 107 8.80 10.04 23.72
N LEU A 108 8.35 9.37 22.65
CA LEU A 108 7.93 7.97 22.67
C LEU A 108 9.09 6.97 22.73
N LEU A 109 10.25 7.32 22.16
CA LEU A 109 11.43 6.47 22.12
C LEU A 109 12.31 6.60 23.38
N GLN A 110 12.23 7.70 24.12
CA GLN A 110 13.04 7.93 25.32
C GLN A 110 12.97 6.78 26.35
N PRO A 111 11.80 6.20 26.68
CA PRO A 111 11.71 5.11 27.65
C PRO A 111 12.36 3.80 27.18
N VAL A 112 12.55 3.64 25.86
CA VAL A 112 13.09 2.44 25.23
C VAL A 112 14.44 2.69 24.54
N ALA A 113 15.14 3.76 24.93
CA ALA A 113 16.41 4.16 24.32
C ALA A 113 17.48 3.05 24.30
N GLY A 114 17.44 2.15 25.29
CA GLY A 114 18.36 1.01 25.41
C GLY A 114 17.97 -0.23 24.60
N ALA A 115 16.82 -0.23 23.90
CA ALA A 115 16.34 -1.41 23.19
C ALA A 115 17.13 -1.71 21.90
N HIS A 116 17.66 -0.68 21.24
CA HIS A 116 18.47 -0.84 20.02
C HIS A 116 19.39 0.38 19.80
N PRO A 117 20.65 0.21 19.36
CA PRO A 117 21.57 1.34 19.14
C PRO A 117 21.04 2.41 18.18
N ALA A 118 20.27 2.02 17.16
CA ALA A 118 19.66 2.96 16.22
C ALA A 118 18.66 3.92 16.90
N ILE A 119 18.01 3.50 17.99
CA ILE A 119 17.11 4.39 18.76
C ILE A 119 17.94 5.48 19.42
N ALA A 120 19.02 5.12 20.12
CA ALA A 120 19.93 6.09 20.72
C ALA A 120 20.51 7.05 19.67
N HIS A 121 20.79 6.56 18.46
CA HIS A 121 21.31 7.38 17.39
C HIS A 121 20.29 8.42 16.87
N PHE A 122 19.04 8.02 16.69
CA PHE A 122 17.96 8.95 16.34
C PHE A 122 17.73 9.99 17.44
N LEU A 123 17.76 9.59 18.73
CA LEU A 123 17.57 10.51 19.86
C LEU A 123 18.68 11.58 19.95
N GLN A 124 19.90 11.29 19.50
CA GLN A 124 21.00 12.27 19.46
C GLN A 124 20.77 13.37 18.41
N GLN A 125 20.17 13.02 17.26
CA GLN A 125 19.94 13.95 16.16
C GLN A 125 18.66 13.58 15.40
N PRO A 126 17.48 13.99 15.89
CA PRO A 126 16.20 13.57 15.31
C PRO A 126 15.95 14.28 13.98
N ASN A 127 16.24 13.58 12.88
CA ASN A 127 16.07 14.06 11.52
C ASN A 127 15.59 12.93 10.59
N ALA A 128 15.27 13.27 9.34
CA ALA A 128 14.73 12.32 8.37
C ALA A 128 15.71 11.18 8.01
N GLU A 129 17.00 11.48 7.94
CA GLU A 129 18.05 10.50 7.62
C GLU A 129 18.16 9.44 8.73
N ARG A 130 18.27 9.87 9.98
CA ARG A 130 18.31 8.98 11.15
C ARG A 130 17.02 8.21 11.34
N LEU A 131 15.87 8.80 11.01
CA LEU A 131 14.60 8.09 11.03
C LEU A 131 14.58 6.96 9.98
N SER A 132 15.08 7.23 8.77
CA SER A 132 15.19 6.21 7.73
C SER A 132 16.11 5.07 8.13
N GLU A 133 17.26 5.37 8.75
CA GLU A 133 18.19 4.35 9.27
C GLU A 133 17.55 3.53 10.39
N LEU A 134 16.83 4.18 11.31
CA LEU A 134 16.09 3.50 12.38
C LEU A 134 15.03 2.54 11.80
N PHE A 135 14.27 2.97 10.78
CA PHE A 135 13.25 2.14 10.13
C PHE A 135 13.81 0.98 9.31
N ALA A 136 15.03 1.12 8.78
CA ALA A 136 15.73 0.05 8.06
C ALA A 136 16.47 -0.92 8.98
N SER A 137 16.67 -0.55 10.26
CA SER A 137 17.40 -1.37 11.21
C SER A 137 16.57 -2.59 11.60
N PRO A 138 17.09 -3.83 11.42
CA PRO A 138 16.38 -5.02 11.83
C PRO A 138 16.21 -5.01 13.36
N VAL A 139 14.97 -5.18 13.82
CA VAL A 139 14.71 -5.44 15.23
C VAL A 139 15.03 -6.92 15.46
N GLU A 140 16.26 -7.21 15.92
CA GLU A 140 16.56 -8.54 16.42
C GLU A 140 15.74 -8.77 17.68
N TYR A 141 14.70 -9.60 17.57
CA TYR A 141 14.02 -10.14 18.74
C TYR A 141 14.97 -11.16 19.39
N ALA A 142 15.62 -10.77 20.48
CA ALA A 142 16.18 -11.74 21.42
C ALA A 142 15.00 -12.43 22.13
N GLY A 143 14.52 -13.52 21.53
CA GLY A 143 13.48 -14.40 22.07
C GLY A 143 13.88 -15.85 21.89
#